data_AF-L7M1E1-F1
#
_entry.id   AF-L7M1E1-F1
#
_cell.length_a   1.000
_cell.length_b   1.000
_cell.length_c   1.000
_cell.angle_alpha   90.00
_cell.angle_beta   90.00
_cell.angle_gamma   90.00
#
_symmetry.space_group_name_H-M   'P 1'
#
loop_
_entity.id
_entity.type
_entity.pdbx_description
1 polymer ?
#
loop_
_entity_poly.entity_id
_entity_poly.type
_entity_poly.pdbx_seq_one_letter_code
_entity_poly.pdbx_strand_id
1 'polypeptide(L)'
;MAHKARTFIKAPLYNGIGRYVCQLQRLTLTFCKTHGSSRFMREYIERDLVNFARDNPGVVVYLKPRRHRDPYIVAEYLNGQRDMMRVNYVTASELVKWVDYFRTRSGEPIARINKYHRTDHPSIQGFWTPFTNRPTEQNLAKFPNEELSEFKSVFPTATEQLQELAAQDSQETSEAKQ
;
A
#
# COMPACT_ATOMS: atom_id res chain seq x y z
N MET A 1 -0.99 23.52 13.62
CA MET A 1 -1.42 22.20 13.11
C MET A 1 -0.18 21.45 12.65
N ALA A 2 0.32 20.46 13.40
CA ALA A 2 1.47 19.69 12.95
C ALA A 2 1.07 18.78 11.78
N HIS A 3 1.65 18.99 10.59
CA HIS A 3 1.47 18.08 9.46
C HIS A 3 2.05 16.72 9.84
N LYS A 4 1.19 15.73 10.13
CA LYS A 4 1.61 14.34 10.34
C LYS A 4 2.27 13.82 9.07
N ALA A 5 3.44 13.20 9.21
CA ALA A 5 4.14 12.58 8.10
C ALA A 5 3.22 11.57 7.39
N ARG A 6 3.25 11.61 6.06
CA ARG A 6 2.49 10.71 5.19
C ARG A 6 3.48 9.94 4.33
N THR A 7 3.18 8.68 4.07
CA THR A 7 4.00 7.82 3.23
C THR A 7 3.17 7.12 2.17
N PHE A 8 3.84 6.56 1.16
CA PHE A 8 3.25 5.65 0.18
C PHE A 8 3.66 4.23 0.52
N ILE A 9 2.81 3.25 0.20
CA ILE A 9 3.13 1.85 0.44
C ILE A 9 4.36 1.45 -0.39
N LYS A 10 5.34 0.80 0.25
CA LYS A 10 6.57 0.30 -0.37
C LYS A 10 6.97 -1.01 0.29
N ALA A 11 7.44 -1.95 -0.52
CA ALA A 11 8.09 -3.17 -0.03
C ALA A 11 9.61 -2.95 0.00
N PRO A 12 10.32 -3.30 1.09
CA PRO A 12 11.77 -3.17 1.14
C PRO A 12 12.40 -4.10 0.10
N LEU A 13 13.25 -3.55 -0.78
CA LEU A 13 13.97 -4.29 -1.82
C LEU A 13 13.09 -5.24 -2.66
N TYR A 14 11.84 -4.85 -2.94
CA TYR A 14 10.87 -5.67 -3.67
C TYR A 14 10.66 -7.09 -3.09
N ASN A 15 10.69 -7.18 -1.76
CA ASN A 15 10.46 -8.42 -1.03
C ASN A 15 9.16 -9.09 -1.46
N GLY A 16 9.21 -10.38 -1.79
CA GLY A 16 8.07 -11.16 -2.26
C GLY A 16 7.92 -11.33 -3.78
N ILE A 17 8.67 -10.58 -4.61
CA ILE A 17 8.69 -10.83 -6.07
C ILE A 17 9.51 -12.09 -6.41
N GLY A 18 10.74 -12.18 -5.88
CA GLY A 18 11.61 -13.34 -6.11
C GLY A 18 11.57 -14.33 -4.95
N ARG A 19 12.03 -13.89 -3.77
CA ARG A 19 11.96 -14.66 -2.52
C ARG A 19 11.50 -13.75 -1.39
N TYR A 20 10.99 -14.37 -0.33
CA TYR A 20 10.74 -13.66 0.92
C TYR A 20 12.00 -13.63 1.79
N VAL A 21 12.32 -12.45 2.32
CA VAL A 21 13.37 -12.24 3.33
C VAL A 21 12.75 -11.55 4.55
N CYS A 22 12.91 -12.15 5.73
CA CYS A 22 12.49 -11.54 6.98
C CYS A 22 13.30 -10.25 7.23
N GLN A 23 12.61 -9.16 7.55
CA GLN A 23 13.26 -7.84 7.69
C GLN A 23 13.81 -7.59 9.09
N LEU A 24 13.29 -8.29 10.10
CA LEU A 24 13.82 -8.22 11.47
C LEU A 24 15.20 -8.89 11.49
N GLN A 25 16.23 -8.14 11.86
CA GLN A 25 17.61 -8.64 11.92
C GLN A 25 17.99 -9.00 13.35
N ARG A 26 17.71 -8.10 14.30
CA ARG A 26 18.10 -8.26 15.71
C ARG A 26 16.98 -7.88 16.64
N LEU A 27 16.82 -8.66 17.70
CA LEU A 27 15.86 -8.41 18.76
C LEU A 27 16.59 -8.40 20.11
N THR A 28 16.59 -7.26 20.80
CA THR A 28 17.24 -7.11 22.11
C THR A 28 16.18 -7.00 23.19
N LEU A 29 16.15 -7.98 24.10
CA LEU A 29 15.29 -8.00 25.28
C LEU A 29 16.05 -7.46 26.47
N THR A 30 15.65 -6.29 26.95
CA THR A 30 16.16 -5.73 28.21
C THR A 30 15.19 -6.05 29.33
N PHE A 31 15.69 -6.58 30.45
CA PHE A 31 14.86 -6.95 31.60
C PHE A 31 15.64 -6.91 32.92
N CYS A 32 14.93 -6.82 34.04
CA CYS A 32 15.51 -6.95 35.37
C CYS A 32 15.35 -8.37 35.93
N LYS A 33 16.39 -8.87 36.62
CA LYS A 33 16.36 -10.21 37.24
C LYS A 33 15.42 -10.28 38.45
N THR A 34 15.31 -9.21 39.23
CA THR A 34 14.60 -9.20 40.52
C THR A 34 13.33 -8.36 40.51
N HIS A 35 13.29 -7.28 39.73
CA HIS A 35 12.18 -6.33 39.78
C HIS A 35 10.87 -6.89 39.20
N GLY A 36 9.75 -6.55 39.83
CA GLY A 36 8.43 -7.08 39.50
C GLY A 36 7.94 -6.71 38.11
N SER A 37 8.27 -5.51 37.60
CA SER A 37 7.83 -5.08 36.25
C SER A 37 8.37 -5.97 35.12
N SER A 38 9.50 -6.67 35.37
CA SER A 38 10.11 -7.62 34.43
C SER A 38 9.69 -9.08 34.66
N ARG A 39 8.68 -9.36 35.49
CA ARG A 39 8.23 -10.74 35.79
C ARG A 39 7.86 -11.51 34.52
N PHE A 40 6.96 -10.96 33.72
CA PHE A 40 6.44 -11.63 32.52
C PHE A 40 7.46 -11.73 31.39
N MET A 41 8.40 -10.79 31.29
CA MET A 41 9.52 -10.88 30.36
C MET A 41 10.44 -12.06 30.70
N ARG A 42 10.71 -12.31 31.99
CA ARG A 42 11.48 -13.49 32.43
C ARG A 42 10.74 -14.79 32.11
N GLU A 43 9.43 -14.82 32.37
CA GLU A 43 8.58 -15.97 32.05
C GLU A 43 8.59 -16.30 30.54
N TYR A 44 8.51 -15.28 29.67
CA TYR A 44 8.65 -15.44 28.22
C TYR A 44 10.04 -15.97 27.82
N ILE A 45 11.11 -15.46 28.44
CA ILE A 45 12.48 -15.92 28.19
C ILE A 45 12.66 -17.39 28.56
N GLU A 46 12.06 -17.83 29.67
CA GLU A 46 12.16 -19.20 30.16
C GLU A 46 11.35 -20.20 29.32
N ARG A 47 10.17 -19.80 28.83
CA ARG A 47 9.24 -20.71 28.15
C ARG A 47 9.33 -20.70 26.63
N ASP A 48 9.30 -19.51 26.02
CA ASP A 48 8.94 -19.36 24.60
C ASP A 48 10.10 -18.87 23.72
N LEU A 49 11.04 -18.13 24.29
CA LEU A 49 12.11 -17.46 23.53
C LEU A 49 12.97 -18.43 22.71
N VAL A 50 13.31 -19.59 23.29
CA VAL A 50 14.15 -20.59 22.62
C VAL A 50 13.42 -21.18 21.41
N ASN A 51 12.10 -21.40 21.51
CA ASN A 51 11.29 -21.89 20.39
C ASN A 51 11.23 -20.82 19.29
N PHE A 52 10.98 -19.56 19.65
CA PHE A 52 11.02 -18.44 18.70
C PHE A 52 12.33 -18.36 17.92
N ALA A 53 13.47 -18.52 18.59
CA ALA A 53 14.79 -18.48 17.96
C ALA A 53 15.05 -19.68 17.02
N ARG A 54 14.51 -20.86 17.36
CA ARG A 54 14.58 -22.05 16.48
C ARG A 54 13.74 -21.86 15.22
N ASP A 55 12.54 -21.31 15.37
CA ASP A 55 11.62 -21.08 14.24
C ASP A 55 12.11 -19.96 13.31
N ASN A 56 12.92 -19.03 13.84
CA ASN A 56 13.40 -17.86 13.12
C ASN A 56 14.94 -17.78 13.15
N PRO A 57 15.66 -18.70 12.47
CA PRO A 57 17.11 -18.77 12.53
C PRO A 57 17.82 -17.54 11.93
N GLY A 58 17.12 -16.74 11.12
CA GLY A 58 17.64 -15.49 10.55
C GLY A 58 17.64 -14.30 11.52
N VAL A 59 16.99 -14.42 12.69
CA VAL A 59 16.86 -13.34 13.68
C VAL A 59 17.82 -13.59 14.83
N VAL A 60 18.71 -12.63 15.10
CA VAL A 60 19.62 -12.73 16.25
C VAL A 60 18.96 -12.12 17.48
N VAL A 61 18.86 -12.90 18.56
CA VAL A 61 18.24 -12.48 19.81
C VAL A 61 19.31 -12.22 20.87
N TYR A 62 19.26 -11.03 21.50
CA TYR A 62 20.13 -10.65 22.61
C TYR A 62 19.35 -10.48 23.91
N LEU A 63 19.89 -11.04 24.99
CA LEU A 63 19.37 -10.86 26.35
C LEU A 63 20.25 -9.89 27.12
N LYS A 64 19.67 -8.77 27.57
CA LYS A 64 20.38 -7.72 28.31
C LYS A 64 19.79 -7.53 29.70
N PRO A 65 20.27 -8.25 30.72
CA PRO A 65 19.83 -8.04 32.09
C PRO A 65 20.29 -6.65 32.61
N ARG A 66 19.37 -5.82 33.09
CA ARG A 66 19.63 -4.50 33.67
C ARG A 66 18.96 -4.39 35.04
N ARG A 67 19.71 -3.97 36.06
CA ARG A 67 19.19 -3.77 37.42
C ARG A 67 18.30 -2.52 37.49
N HIS A 68 17.18 -2.61 38.20
CA HIS A 68 16.25 -1.49 38.47
C HIS A 68 15.84 -0.70 37.22
N ARG A 69 15.56 -1.42 36.12
CA ARG A 69 15.06 -0.84 34.87
C ARG A 69 13.86 -1.63 34.39
N ASP A 70 12.90 -0.91 33.81
CA ASP A 70 11.74 -1.51 33.19
C ASP A 70 12.12 -2.31 31.95
N PRO A 71 11.37 -3.38 31.65
CA PRO A 71 11.65 -4.19 30.49
C PRO A 71 11.25 -3.45 29.21
N TYR A 72 12.05 -3.62 28.18
CA TYR A 72 11.75 -3.13 26.83
C TYR A 72 12.37 -4.02 25.77
N ILE A 73 11.75 -4.00 24.60
CA ILE A 73 12.18 -4.71 23.40
C ILE A 73 12.74 -3.66 22.45
N VAL A 74 13.88 -3.96 21.84
CA VAL A 74 14.43 -3.21 20.71
C VAL A 74 14.51 -4.14 19.51
N ALA A 75 13.77 -3.82 18.46
CA ALA A 75 13.78 -4.51 17.18
C ALA A 75 14.57 -3.68 16.17
N GLU A 76 15.55 -4.29 15.51
CA GLU A 76 16.36 -3.66 14.49
C GLU A 76 16.15 -4.37 13.16
N TYR A 77 15.90 -3.59 12.12
CA TYR A 77 15.56 -4.11 10.80
C TYR A 77 16.69 -3.90 9.79
N LEU A 78 16.65 -4.61 8.67
CA LEU A 78 17.66 -4.56 7.61
C LEU A 78 17.81 -3.17 6.97
N ASN A 79 16.76 -2.34 6.99
CA ASN A 79 16.81 -0.96 6.51
C ASN A 79 17.53 0.01 7.50
N GLY A 80 18.03 -0.50 8.63
CA GLY A 80 18.70 0.27 9.67
C GLY A 80 17.76 0.94 10.68
N GLN A 81 16.44 0.84 10.49
CA GLN A 81 15.47 1.39 11.44
C GLN A 81 15.41 0.56 12.72
N ARG A 82 15.03 1.22 13.81
CA ARG A 82 14.95 0.63 15.15
C ARG A 82 13.62 0.99 15.78
N ASP A 83 12.84 -0.03 16.10
CA ASP A 83 11.60 0.12 16.88
C ASP A 83 11.87 -0.26 18.33
N MET A 84 11.37 0.54 19.26
CA MET A 84 11.50 0.30 20.70
C MET A 84 10.13 0.30 21.34
N MET A 85 9.85 -0.70 22.17
CA MET A 85 8.61 -0.78 22.94
C MET A 85 8.89 -1.17 24.39
N ARG A 86 8.37 -0.37 25.32
CA ARG A 86 8.32 -0.71 26.74
C ARG A 86 7.24 -1.77 26.95
N VAL A 87 7.52 -2.74 27.80
CA VAL A 87 6.64 -3.91 28.02
C VAL A 87 6.43 -4.17 29.51
N ASN A 88 6.24 -3.08 30.25
CA ASN A 88 5.85 -3.13 31.65
C ASN A 88 4.41 -3.69 31.75
N TYR A 89 4.20 -4.67 32.63
CA TYR A 89 2.90 -5.29 32.91
C TYR A 89 2.23 -6.02 31.72
N VAL A 90 2.95 -6.27 30.62
CA VAL A 90 2.48 -7.10 29.52
C VAL A 90 2.69 -8.57 29.87
N THR A 91 1.67 -9.40 29.71
CA THR A 91 1.74 -10.83 30.04
C THR A 91 2.65 -11.60 29.08
N ALA A 92 3.13 -12.79 29.47
CA ALA A 92 4.01 -13.59 28.61
C ALA A 92 3.34 -13.99 27.28
N SER A 93 2.04 -14.31 27.30
CA SER A 93 1.27 -14.63 26.08
C SER A 93 1.07 -13.43 25.15
N GLU A 94 0.91 -12.22 25.70
CA GLU A 94 0.89 -10.98 24.91
C GLU A 94 2.27 -10.66 24.35
N LEU A 95 3.35 -10.93 25.10
CA LEU A 95 4.72 -10.77 24.60
C LEU A 95 4.99 -11.62 23.36
N VAL A 96 4.48 -12.86 23.29
CA VAL A 96 4.56 -13.68 22.07
C VAL A 96 3.98 -12.93 20.87
N LYS A 97 2.79 -12.34 21.03
CA LYS A 97 2.11 -11.58 19.95
C LYS A 97 2.90 -10.34 19.56
N TRP A 98 3.49 -9.64 20.53
CA TRP A 98 4.30 -8.45 20.28
C TRP A 98 5.61 -8.77 19.57
N VAL A 99 6.27 -9.86 19.95
CA VAL A 99 7.49 -10.33 19.27
C VAL A 99 7.16 -10.76 17.85
N ASP A 100 6.02 -11.45 17.63
CA ASP A 100 5.57 -11.80 16.29
C ASP A 100 5.18 -10.57 15.45
N TYR A 101 4.60 -9.55 16.08
CA TYR A 101 4.39 -8.24 15.45
C TYR A 101 5.71 -7.64 14.97
N PHE A 102 6.76 -7.58 15.80
CA PHE A 102 8.06 -7.09 15.36
C PHE A 102 8.69 -7.94 14.25
N ARG A 103 8.49 -9.25 14.28
CA ARG A 103 8.98 -10.18 13.25
C ARG A 103 8.33 -9.93 11.89
N THR A 104 7.02 -9.68 11.87
CA THR A 104 6.24 -9.51 10.64
C THR A 104 6.33 -8.11 10.03
N ARG A 105 6.88 -7.14 10.78
CA ARG A 105 7.09 -5.76 10.34
C ARG A 105 8.26 -5.63 9.38
N SER A 106 8.20 -4.61 8.52
CA SER A 106 9.26 -4.30 7.54
C SER A 106 10.34 -3.34 8.04
N GLY A 107 10.10 -2.68 9.18
CA GLY A 107 10.93 -1.57 9.66
C GLY A 107 10.62 -0.20 9.04
N GLU A 108 9.63 -0.09 8.17
CA GLU A 108 9.17 1.21 7.67
C GLU A 108 8.42 1.99 8.77
N PRO A 109 8.59 3.32 8.87
CA PRO A 109 7.99 4.11 9.93
C PRO A 109 6.46 4.03 9.89
N ILE A 110 5.85 3.94 11.07
CA ILE A 110 4.37 3.90 11.22
C ILE A 110 3.82 5.31 10.95
N ALA A 111 3.54 5.58 9.68
CA ALA A 111 2.98 6.84 9.20
C ALA A 111 1.68 6.60 8.43
N ARG A 112 0.90 7.66 8.21
CA ARG A 112 -0.36 7.53 7.44
C ARG A 112 -0.04 7.16 6.00
N ILE A 113 -0.57 6.04 5.53
CA ILE A 113 -0.45 5.62 4.14
C ILE A 113 -1.42 6.44 3.28
N ASN A 114 -0.93 7.04 2.19
CA ASN A 114 -1.74 7.85 1.29
C ASN A 114 -2.52 7.01 0.27
N LYS A 115 -1.90 5.98 -0.28
CA LYS A 115 -2.49 5.06 -1.27
C LYS A 115 -2.15 3.64 -0.86
N TYR A 116 -3.15 2.76 -0.85
CA TYR A 116 -3.01 1.34 -0.48
C TYR A 116 -2.54 0.44 -1.62
N HIS A 117 -2.29 1.02 -2.81
CA HIS A 117 -1.70 0.32 -3.94
C HIS A 117 -0.44 1.07 -4.41
N ARG A 118 0.52 0.31 -4.94
CA ARG A 118 1.69 0.82 -5.63
C ARG A 118 1.92 -0.04 -6.86
N THR A 119 2.13 0.62 -7.99
CA THR A 119 2.65 0.01 -9.22
C THR A 119 3.69 0.96 -9.80
N ASP A 120 4.81 0.42 -10.27
CA ASP A 120 5.80 1.21 -11.00
C ASP A 120 5.41 1.35 -12.49
N HIS A 121 4.48 0.52 -12.97
CA HIS A 121 3.90 0.56 -14.32
C HIS A 121 2.38 0.73 -14.26
N PRO A 122 1.86 1.96 -14.14
CA PRO A 122 0.41 2.21 -14.00
C PRO A 122 -0.39 2.14 -15.31
N SER A 123 0.25 2.23 -16.48
CA SER A 123 -0.40 2.04 -17.78
C SER A 123 0.35 1.02 -18.63
N ILE A 124 -0.41 0.23 -19.42
CA ILE A 124 0.10 -0.80 -20.32
C ILE A 124 0.07 -0.33 -21.78
N GLN A 125 -1.01 0.34 -22.20
CA GLN A 125 -1.23 0.78 -23.60
C GLN A 125 -0.75 2.22 -23.87
N GLY A 126 -0.15 2.87 -22.87
CA GLY A 126 0.24 4.28 -22.92
C GLY A 126 -0.65 5.13 -22.01
N PHE A 127 -0.11 6.24 -21.53
CA PHE A 127 -0.90 7.19 -20.75
C PHE A 127 -1.83 7.96 -21.67
N TRP A 128 -3.01 8.28 -21.13
CA TRP A 128 -3.87 9.25 -21.80
C TRP A 128 -3.14 10.59 -21.91
N THR A 129 -3.18 11.14 -23.12
CA THR A 129 -2.76 12.51 -23.43
C THR A 129 -3.94 13.25 -24.06
N PRO A 130 -3.99 14.59 -23.99
CA PRO A 130 -5.04 15.37 -24.65
C PRO A 130 -5.20 15.11 -26.16
N PHE A 131 -4.17 14.53 -26.81
CA PHE A 131 -4.15 14.20 -28.23
C PHE A 131 -4.46 12.73 -28.54
N THR A 132 -4.69 11.87 -27.53
CA THR A 132 -4.87 10.42 -27.75
C THR A 132 -6.07 10.11 -28.63
N ASN A 133 -7.18 10.80 -28.39
CA ASN A 133 -8.44 10.59 -29.12
C ASN A 133 -8.75 11.77 -30.05
N ARG A 134 -7.73 12.48 -30.54
CA ARG A 134 -7.92 13.61 -31.47
C ARG A 134 -7.48 13.21 -32.88
N PRO A 135 -8.23 13.61 -33.92
CA PRO A 135 -7.79 13.41 -35.30
C PRO A 135 -6.51 14.19 -35.56
N THR A 136 -5.60 13.60 -36.30
CA THR A 136 -4.28 14.18 -36.60
C THR A 136 -4.36 15.47 -37.41
N GLU A 137 -5.44 15.64 -38.16
CA GLU A 137 -5.72 16.82 -39.01
C GLU A 137 -5.75 18.13 -38.23
N GLN A 138 -6.23 18.10 -36.97
CA GLN A 138 -6.32 19.27 -36.11
C GLN A 138 -4.95 19.90 -35.78
N ASN A 139 -3.86 19.12 -35.87
CA ASN A 139 -2.51 19.64 -35.61
C ASN A 139 -1.98 20.50 -36.76
N LEU A 140 -2.51 20.34 -37.97
CA LEU A 140 -2.10 21.09 -39.17
C LEU A 140 -3.01 22.28 -39.46
N ALA A 141 -4.13 22.39 -38.74
CA ALA A 141 -5.10 23.46 -38.96
C ALA A 141 -4.48 24.83 -38.66
N LYS A 142 -4.61 25.76 -39.61
CA LYS A 142 -4.32 27.18 -39.38
C LYS A 142 -5.59 27.83 -38.87
N PHE A 143 -5.48 28.55 -37.76
CA PHE A 143 -6.62 29.27 -37.18
C PHE A 143 -6.73 30.68 -37.77
N PRO A 144 -7.96 31.21 -37.97
CA PRO A 144 -9.25 30.59 -37.66
C PRO A 144 -9.69 29.55 -38.72
N ASN A 145 -10.27 28.43 -38.28
CA ASN A 145 -10.78 27.36 -39.14
C ASN A 145 -12.31 27.24 -38.97
N GLU A 146 -13.06 27.39 -40.06
CA GLU A 146 -14.53 27.37 -40.09
C GLU A 146 -15.08 26.00 -39.68
N GLU A 147 -14.53 24.89 -40.20
CA GLU A 147 -14.99 23.52 -39.89
C GLU A 147 -14.86 23.16 -38.40
N LEU A 148 -13.84 23.70 -37.73
CA LEU A 148 -13.64 23.52 -36.29
C LEU A 148 -14.49 24.50 -35.46
N SER A 149 -14.93 25.60 -36.06
CA SER A 149 -15.84 26.57 -35.44
C SER A 149 -17.30 26.15 -35.53
N GLU A 150 -17.63 25.25 -36.45
CA GLU A 150 -18.98 24.70 -36.56
C GLU A 150 -19.39 23.96 -35.30
N PHE A 151 -20.59 24.27 -34.80
CA PHE A 151 -21.17 23.57 -33.67
C PHE A 151 -21.57 22.15 -34.07
N LYS A 152 -20.90 21.15 -33.49
CA LYS A 152 -21.29 19.74 -33.63
C LYS A 152 -22.20 19.35 -32.46
N SER A 153 -23.47 19.08 -32.76
CA SER A 153 -24.40 18.57 -31.76
C SER A 153 -24.01 17.15 -31.35
N VAL A 154 -23.97 16.87 -30.04
CA VAL A 154 -23.71 15.52 -29.52
C VAL A 154 -24.95 14.63 -29.65
N PHE A 155 -26.12 15.25 -29.67
CA PHE A 155 -27.42 14.59 -29.81
C PHE A 155 -28.09 15.05 -31.09
N PRO A 156 -28.87 14.18 -31.76
CA PRO A 156 -29.62 14.57 -32.94
C PRO A 156 -30.61 15.67 -32.55
N THR A 157 -30.72 16.67 -33.41
CA THR A 157 -31.70 17.74 -33.25
C THR A 157 -33.11 17.19 -33.40
N ALA A 158 -34.11 17.88 -32.83
CA ALA A 158 -35.51 17.46 -32.96
C ALA A 158 -35.94 17.31 -34.44
N THR A 159 -35.38 18.11 -35.34
CA THR A 159 -35.64 18.03 -36.77
C THR A 159 -35.01 16.80 -37.40
N GLU A 160 -33.75 16.49 -37.07
CA GLU A 160 -33.08 15.26 -37.51
C GLU A 160 -33.81 14.01 -36.98
N GLN A 161 -34.26 14.03 -35.71
CA GLN A 161 -35.06 12.95 -35.13
C GLN A 161 -36.37 12.74 -35.89
N LEU A 162 -37.09 13.81 -36.25
CA LEU A 162 -38.32 13.71 -37.04
C LEU A 162 -38.05 13.19 -38.46
N GLN A 163 -36.93 13.56 -39.07
CA GLN A 163 -36.53 13.05 -40.38
C GLN A 163 -36.16 11.57 -40.32
N GLU A 164 -35.45 11.12 -39.28
CA GLU A 164 -35.16 9.70 -39.05
C GLU A 164 -36.45 8.90 -38.85
N LEU A 165 -37.39 9.39 -38.05
CA LEU A 165 -38.70 8.75 -37.86
C LEU A 165 -39.48 8.66 -39.18
N ALA A 166 -39.54 9.75 -39.95
CA ALA A 166 -40.21 9.75 -41.26
C ALA A 166 -39.54 8.81 -42.28
N ALA A 167 -38.21 8.68 -42.24
CA ALA A 167 -37.47 7.74 -43.08
C ALA A 167 -37.75 6.28 -42.70
N GLN A 168 -37.84 5.98 -41.39
CA GLN A 168 -38.24 4.67 -40.88
C GLN A 168 -39.67 4.31 -41.33
N ASP A 169 -40.63 5.22 -41.14
CA ASP A 169 -42.02 5.03 -41.58
C ASP A 169 -42.13 4.74 -43.08
N SER A 170 -41.34 5.45 -43.90
CA SER A 170 -41.30 5.29 -45.36
C SER A 170 -40.72 3.94 -45.79
N GLN A 171 -39.71 3.44 -45.06
CA GLN A 171 -39.14 2.11 -45.28
C GLN A 171 -40.16 1.02 -44.91
N GLU A 172 -40.82 1.13 -43.76
CA GLU A 172 -41.89 0.21 -43.33
C GLU A 172 -43.05 0.17 -44.34
N THR A 173 -43.45 1.31 -44.91
CA THR A 173 -44.51 1.33 -45.92
C THR A 173 -44.10 0.69 -47.25
N SER A 174 -42.81 0.69 -47.57
CA SER A 174 -42.27 0.05 -48.78
C SER A 174 -42.13 -1.47 -48.62
N GLU A 175 -41.79 -1.94 -47.42
CA GLU A 175 -41.72 -3.37 -47.07
C GLU A 175 -43.11 -4.00 -46.95
N ALA A 176 -44.10 -3.28 -46.42
CA ALA A 176 -45.48 -3.77 -46.33
C ALA A 176 -46.23 -3.87 -47.69
N LYS A 177 -45.64 -3.35 -48.77
CA LYS A 177 -46.20 -3.38 -50.13
C LYS A 177 -45.55 -4.44 -51.03
N GLN A 178 -44.53 -5.15 -50.55
CA GLN A 178 -43.97 -6.35 -51.19
C GLN A 178 -44.70 -7.60 -50.69
#